data_AF-A0A0F2PFU9-F1
#
_entry.id   AF-A0A0F2PFU9-F1
#
_cell.length_a   1.000
_cell.length_b   1.000
_cell.length_c   1.000
_cell.angle_alpha   90.00
_cell.angle_beta   90.00
_cell.angle_gamma   90.00
#
_symmetry.space_group_name_H-M   'P 1'
#
loop_
_entity.id
_entity.type
_entity.pdbx_description
1 polymer ?
#
loop_
_entity_poly.entity_id
_entity_poly.type
_entity_poly.pdbx_seq_one_letter_code
_entity_poly.pdbx_strand_id
1 'polypeptide(L)' 'MVYLLTLIFLGIIAFEVPGLVRKKMWRELAAFSVLLVIGMIYSYGQVLDIPLPNPTKGIEAVFKPVSQYLDQVLS' A
#
# COMPACT_ATOMS: atom_id res chain seq x y z
N MET A 1 3.52 16.08 5.41
CA MET A 1 3.44 14.61 5.20
C MET A 1 3.84 14.21 3.79
N VAL A 2 3.27 14.80 2.73
CA VAL A 2 3.61 14.47 1.33
C VAL A 2 5.12 14.51 1.03
N TYR A 3 5.81 15.61 1.37
CA TYR A 3 7.26 15.74 1.11
C TYR A 3 8.13 14.65 1.72
N LEU A 4 7.80 14.21 2.94
CA LEU A 4 8.52 13.14 3.62
C LEU A 4 8.29 11.80 2.92
N LEU A 5 7.05 11.58 2.49
CA LEU A 5 6.63 10.41 1.70
C LEU A 5 7.37 10.35 0.36
N THR A 6 7.48 11.48 -0.34
CA THR A 6 8.26 11.60 -1.57
C THR A 6 9.74 11.29 -1.35
N LEU A 7 10.32 11.80 -0.25
CA LEU A 7 11.73 11.56 0.09
C LEU A 7 12.01 10.08 0.35
N ILE A 8 11.11 9.39 1.05
CA ILE A 8 11.22 7.94 1.31
C ILE A 8 11.22 7.17 0.00
N PHE A 9 10.25 7.42 -0.88
CA PHE A 9 10.20 6.74 -2.17
C PHE A 9 11.43 7.00 -3.04
N LEU A 10 11.92 8.24 -3.07
CA LEU A 10 13.17 8.58 -3.75
C LEU A 10 14.37 7.80 -3.19
N GLY A 11 14.47 7.66 -1.86
CA GLY A 11 15.50 6.86 -1.21
C GLY A 11 15.45 5.38 -1.61
N ILE A 12 14.25 4.79 -1.59
CA ILE A 12 14.05 3.39 -2.02
C ILE A 12 14.46 3.22 -3.49
N ILE A 13 14.01 4.10 -4.38
CA ILE A 13 14.36 4.06 -5.81
C ILE A 13 15.88 4.18 -5.99
N ALA A 14 16.51 5.14 -5.31
CA ALA A 14 17.95 5.39 -5.42
C ALA A 14 18.80 4.22 -4.89
N PHE A 15 18.30 3.43 -3.95
CA PHE A 15 19.01 2.27 -3.41
C PHE A 15 18.78 1.01 -4.26
N GLU A 16 17.51 0.71 -4.59
CA GLU A 16 17.12 -0.55 -5.21
C GLU A 16 17.34 -0.56 -6.74
N VAL A 17 16.92 0.51 -7.43
CA VAL A 17 16.95 0.58 -8.91
C VAL A 17 18.36 0.44 -9.49
N PRO A 18 19.41 1.13 -9.01
CA PRO A 18 20.74 0.95 -9.60
C PRO A 18 21.29 -0.47 -9.37
N GLY A 19 20.93 -1.12 -8.25
CA GLY A 19 21.29 -2.52 -8.00
C GLY A 19 20.67 -3.47 -9.04
N LEU A 20 19.38 -3.29 -9.32
CA LEU A 20 18.65 -4.12 -10.28
C LEU A 20 19.07 -3.84 -11.73
N VAL A 21 19.28 -2.58 -12.10
CA VAL A 21 19.73 -2.19 -13.44
C VAL A 21 21.14 -2.71 -13.71
N ARG A 22 22.07 -2.60 -12.75
CA ARG A 22 23.44 -3.14 -12.88
C ARG A 22 23.45 -4.65 -13.09
N LYS A 23 22.53 -5.39 -12.44
CA LYS A 23 22.39 -6.84 -12.59
C LYS A 23 21.56 -7.25 -13.82
N LYS A 24 21.09 -6.31 -14.65
CA LYS A 24 20.16 -6.54 -15.78
C LYS A 24 18.91 -7.33 -15.38
N MET A 25 18.46 -7.13 -14.15
CA MET A 25 17.33 -7.80 -13.51
C MET A 25 16.01 -7.12 -13.88
N TRP A 26 15.67 -7.12 -15.17
CA TRP A 26 14.51 -6.39 -15.70
C TRP A 26 13.18 -6.95 -15.20
N ARG A 27 13.10 -8.26 -14.94
CA ARG A 27 11.90 -8.90 -14.38
C ARG A 27 11.68 -8.49 -12.94
N GLU A 28 12.73 -8.49 -12.11
CA GLU A 28 12.62 -7.98 -10.74
C GLU A 28 12.34 -6.49 -10.74
N LEU A 29 12.90 -5.72 -11.69
CA LEU A 29 12.69 -4.28 -11.76
C LEU A 29 11.22 -3.97 -12.08
N ALA A 30 10.61 -4.74 -12.98
CA ALA A 30 9.19 -4.64 -13.26
C ALA A 30 8.34 -4.99 -12.03
N ALA A 31 8.62 -6.11 -11.34
CA ALA A 31 7.88 -6.49 -10.13
C ALA A 31 8.01 -5.45 -9.02
N PHE A 32 9.22 -4.96 -8.76
CA PHE A 32 9.49 -3.89 -7.81
C PHE A 32 8.75 -2.61 -8.18
N SER A 33 8.81 -2.19 -9.44
CA SER A 33 8.13 -0.97 -9.90
C SER A 33 6.62 -1.08 -9.75
N VAL A 34 6.01 -2.23 -10.08
CA VAL A 34 4.57 -2.45 -9.90
C VAL A 34 4.20 -2.33 -8.42
N LEU A 35 4.93 -3.00 -7.52
CA LEU A 35 4.69 -2.90 -6.08
C LEU A 35 4.86 -1.47 -5.55
N LEU A 36 5.90 -0.78 -6.02
CA LEU A 36 6.20 0.59 -5.60
C LEU A 36 5.13 1.57 -6.07
N VAL A 37 4.63 1.44 -7.30
CA VAL A 37 3.51 2.23 -7.82
C VAL A 37 2.23 1.98 -7.02
N ILE A 38 1.92 0.73 -6.70
CA ILE A 38 0.76 0.41 -5.85
C ILE A 38 0.89 1.10 -4.49
N GLY A 39 2.06 0.97 -3.83
CA GLY A 39 2.33 1.62 -2.55
C GLY A 39 2.24 3.16 -2.62
N MET A 40 2.73 3.76 -3.71
CA MET A 40 2.58 5.19 -3.97
C MET A 40 1.12 5.59 -4.10
N ILE A 41 0.34 4.92 -4.96
CA ILE A 41 -1.07 5.27 -5.16
C ILE A 41 -1.83 5.23 -3.84
N TYR A 42 -1.63 4.20 -3.02
CA TYR A 42 -2.27 4.10 -1.71
C TYR A 42 -1.78 5.16 -0.71
N SER A 43 -0.47 5.36 -0.58
CA SER A 43 0.08 6.35 0.36
C SER A 43 -0.31 7.79 -0.02
N TYR A 44 -0.18 8.15 -1.29
CA TYR A 44 -0.53 9.48 -1.76
C TYR A 44 -2.04 9.68 -1.73
N GLY A 45 -2.85 8.71 -2.17
CA GLY A 45 -4.29 8.87 -2.11
C GLY A 45 -4.82 8.94 -0.67
N GLN A 46 -4.18 8.27 0.30
CA GLN A 46 -4.51 8.45 1.71
C GLN A 46 -4.16 9.86 2.21
N VAL A 47 -3.02 10.42 1.80
CA VAL A 47 -2.60 11.77 2.24
C VAL A 47 -3.36 12.89 1.52
N LEU A 48 -3.81 12.66 0.28
CA LEU A 48 -4.61 13.61 -0.49
C LEU A 48 -6.13 13.48 -0.23
N ASP A 49 -6.56 12.65 0.73
CA ASP A 49 -7.97 12.34 0.99
C ASP A 49 -8.75 11.91 -0.26
N ILE A 50 -8.06 11.27 -1.21
CA ILE A 50 -8.70 10.69 -2.39
C ILE A 50 -9.53 9.49 -1.90
N PRO A 51 -10.81 9.37 -2.30
CA PRO A 51 -11.64 8.22 -1.96
C PRO A 51 -11.16 6.98 -2.70
N LEU A 52 -10.05 6.43 -2.23
CA LEU A 52 -9.55 5.13 -2.64
C LEU A 52 -10.49 4.04 -2.12
N PRO A 53 -10.68 2.94 -2.88
CA PRO A 53 -11.36 1.77 -2.35
C PRO A 53 -10.60 1.30 -1.11
N ASN A 54 -11.21 1.49 0.06
CA ASN A 54 -10.58 1.13 1.32
C ASN A 54 -10.79 -0.38 1.53
N PRO A 55 -9.75 -1.23 1.41
CA PRO A 55 -9.89 -2.67 1.58
C PRO A 55 -10.34 -3.04 2.99
N THR A 56 -10.10 -2.18 3.99
CA THR A 56 -10.64 -2.42 5.34
C THR A 56 -12.17 -2.36 5.40
N LYS A 57 -12.86 -1.63 4.51
CA LYS A 57 -14.33 -1.72 4.40
C LYS A 57 -14.80 -3.10 3.94
N GLY A 58 -14.01 -3.76 3.09
CA GLY A 58 -14.28 -5.14 2.67
C GLY A 58 -14.08 -6.13 3.81
N ILE A 59 -13.00 -5.98 4.57
CA ILE A 59 -12.74 -6.77 5.78
C ILE A 59 -13.86 -6.53 6.80
N GLU A 60 -14.23 -5.27 7.04
CA GLU A 60 -15.31 -4.90 7.95
C GLU A 60 -16.63 -5.55 7.53
N ALA A 61 -16.99 -5.58 6.25
CA ALA A 61 -18.20 -6.26 5.78
C ALA A 61 -18.22 -7.77 6.10
N VAL A 62 -17.06 -8.43 6.10
CA VAL A 62 -16.93 -9.86 6.45
C VAL A 62 -16.99 -10.09 7.95
N PHE A 63 -16.35 -9.23 8.75
CA PHE A 63 -16.24 -9.39 10.20
C PHE A 63 -17.42 -8.81 10.99
N LYS A 64 -18.13 -7.83 10.42
CA LYS A 64 -19.33 -7.21 11.02
C LYS A 64 -20.41 -8.21 11.46
N PRO A 65 -20.78 -9.23 10.67
CA PRO A 65 -21.74 -10.23 11.15
C PRO A 65 -21.22 -10.97 12.39
N VAL A 66 -19.94 -11.34 12.42
CA VAL A 66 -19.33 -12.06 13.56
C VAL A 66 -19.32 -11.18 14.81
N SER A 67 -18.95 -9.90 14.69
CA SER A 67 -19.01 -8.97 15.82
C SER A 67 -20.44 -8.77 16.33
N GLN A 68 -21.43 -8.66 15.44
CA GLN A 68 -22.82 -8.52 15.84
C GLN A 68 -23.36 -9.77 16.57
N TYR A 69 -22.96 -10.97 16.14
CA TYR A 69 -23.27 -12.21 16.85
C TYR A 69 -22.61 -12.26 18.23
N LEU A 70 -21.34 -11.85 18.34
CA LEU A 70 -20.64 -11.81 19.63
C LEU A 70 -21.27 -10.81 20.59
N ASP A 71 -21.59 -9.60 20.13
CA ASP A 71 -22.26 -8.58 20.94
C ASP A 71 -23.61 -9.08 21.47
N GLN A 72 -24.37 -9.82 20.66
CA GLN A 72 -25.66 -10.39 21.05
C GLN A 72 -25.55 -11.56 22.05
N VAL A 73 -24.46 -12.32 22.03
CA VAL A 73 -24.23 -13.47 22.94
C VAL A 73 -23.61 -13.02 24.27
N LEU A 74 -22.84 -11.93 24.26
CA LEU A 74 -22.17 -11.37 25.44
C LEU A 74 -23.01 -10.33 26.19
N SER A 75 -24.12 -9.86 25.61
CA SER A 75 -25.13 -8.98 26.25
C SER A 75 -26.29 -9.79 26.81
#